data_AF-A0A8T3MLS1-F1
#
_entry.id   AF-A0A8T3MLS1-F1
#
_cell.length_a   1.000
_cell.length_b   1.000
_cell.length_c   1.000
_cell.angle_alpha   90.00
_cell.angle_beta   90.00
_cell.angle_gamma   90.00
#
_symmetry.space_group_name_H-M   'P 1'
#
loop_
_entity.id
_entity.type
_entity.pdbx_description
1 polymer ?
#
loop_
_entity_poly.entity_id
_entity_poly.type
_entity_poly.pdbx_seq_one_letter_code
_entity_poly.pdbx_strand_id
1 'polypeptide(L)'
;MRRAGPFSLAVALLTLTLAMPALAGGWAVTTLDSLPDRFVAGETYELGYTIRQHGVTPVNVDKTQVRISEDGGKRLSFDGIRDGGTGHYIAKVSFPKAGAWTWEVTQEPFAPHALGPITAVAPSFAAGQASAPPVPAQQPRSEPLIVLGIALALAGAIALFGTRIVAYARPARA
;
A
#
# COMPACT_ATOMS: atom_id res chain seq x y z
N MET A 1 -58.32 41.03 16.58
CA MET A 1 -56.89 40.91 16.25
C MET A 1 -56.11 41.86 17.16
N ARG A 2 -55.44 41.35 18.20
CA ARG A 2 -54.72 42.19 19.17
C ARG A 2 -53.39 42.65 18.54
N ARG A 3 -53.21 43.95 18.34
CA ARG A 3 -51.95 44.53 17.86
C ARG A 3 -50.94 44.45 18.99
N ALA A 4 -49.85 43.72 18.79
CA ALA A 4 -48.73 43.72 19.72
C ALA A 4 -48.12 45.12 19.78
N GLY A 5 -47.92 45.66 20.98
CA GLY A 5 -47.32 46.98 21.19
C GLY A 5 -45.80 46.96 20.99
N PRO A 6 -45.17 48.14 20.78
CA PRO A 6 -43.73 48.26 20.51
C PRO A 6 -42.85 47.66 21.62
N PHE A 7 -43.37 47.59 22.85
CA PHE A 7 -42.72 46.96 24.00
C PHE A 7 -42.57 45.43 23.84
N SER A 8 -43.55 44.75 23.23
CA SER A 8 -43.48 43.30 22.98
C SER A 8 -42.49 42.97 21.86
N LEU A 9 -42.35 43.88 20.88
CA LEU A 9 -41.36 43.73 19.80
C LEU A 9 -39.93 43.96 20.32
N ALA A 10 -39.74 44.91 21.24
CA ALA A 10 -38.44 45.18 21.85
C ALA A 10 -37.94 44.03 22.74
N VAL A 11 -38.82 43.39 23.52
CA VAL A 11 -38.46 42.24 24.36
C VAL A 11 -38.14 40.99 23.52
N ALA A 12 -38.89 40.75 22.44
CA ALA A 12 -38.63 39.64 21.52
C ALA A 12 -37.32 39.81 20.73
N LEU A 13 -36.92 41.05 20.41
CA LEU A 13 -35.66 41.34 19.72
C LEU A 13 -34.45 41.23 20.66
N LEU A 14 -34.64 41.51 21.96
CA LEU A 14 -33.57 41.42 22.96
C LEU A 14 -33.21 39.96 23.31
N THR A 15 -34.18 39.03 23.34
CA THR A 15 -33.92 37.61 23.64
C THR A 15 -33.23 36.85 22.49
N LEU A 16 -33.35 37.31 21.23
CA LEU A 16 -32.73 36.66 20.08
C LEU A 16 -31.20 36.86 20.01
N THR A 17 -30.65 37.80 20.78
CA THR A 17 -29.21 38.10 20.78
C THR A 17 -28.39 37.24 21.73
N LEU A 18 -29.02 36.48 22.65
CA LEU A 18 -28.32 35.70 23.68
C LEU A 18 -27.92 34.28 23.27
N ALA A 19 -28.17 33.87 22.03
CA ALA A 19 -27.86 32.53 21.54
C ALA A 19 -26.96 32.58 20.29
N MET A 20 -25.86 33.32 20.36
CA MET A 20 -24.73 33.03 19.49
C MET A 20 -23.84 32.02 20.22
N PRO A 21 -23.91 30.71 19.93
CA PRO A 21 -22.87 29.81 20.41
C PRO A 21 -21.53 30.35 19.89
N ALA A 22 -20.59 30.55 20.80
CA ALA A 22 -19.25 30.98 20.45
C ALA A 22 -18.57 29.88 19.60
N LEU A 23 -18.70 29.97 18.28
CA LEU A 23 -18.04 29.07 17.31
C LEU A 23 -16.51 29.23 17.28
N ALA A 24 -15.93 30.06 18.14
CA ALA A 24 -14.50 30.33 18.18
C ALA A 24 -13.65 29.27 18.91
N GLY A 25 -14.28 28.21 19.45
CA GLY A 25 -13.59 27.13 20.19
C GLY A 25 -13.84 25.71 19.67
N GLY A 26 -14.51 25.56 18.52
CA GLY A 26 -15.32 24.38 18.16
C GLY A 26 -14.78 23.47 17.07
N TRP A 27 -13.48 23.48 16.76
CA TRP A 27 -12.91 22.56 15.77
C TRP A 27 -11.74 21.75 16.34
N ALA A 28 -11.58 20.56 15.77
CA ALA A 28 -10.47 19.67 16.07
C ALA A 28 -9.87 19.13 14.78
N VAL A 29 -8.58 18.80 14.87
CA VAL A 29 -7.82 18.17 13.79
C VAL A 29 -7.36 16.80 14.24
N THR A 30 -7.59 15.81 13.39
CA THR A 30 -7.07 14.46 13.59
C THR A 30 -5.69 14.36 12.94
N THR A 31 -4.70 13.91 13.72
CA THR A 31 -3.36 13.60 13.22
C THR A 31 -3.17 12.09 13.27
N LEU A 32 -2.88 11.45 12.14
CA LEU A 32 -2.55 10.03 12.08
C LEU A 32 -1.10 9.83 12.54
N ASP A 33 -0.81 8.72 13.22
CA ASP A 33 0.53 8.42 13.71
C ASP A 33 1.47 8.04 12.55
N SER A 34 1.41 6.79 12.11
CA SER A 34 2.13 6.27 10.96
C SER A 34 1.17 5.44 10.12
N LEU A 35 1.27 5.60 8.81
CA LEU A 35 0.48 4.82 7.86
C LEU A 35 1.35 3.71 7.26
N PRO A 36 0.75 2.57 6.86
CA PRO A 36 1.45 1.60 6.06
C PRO A 36 1.84 2.20 4.71
N ASP A 37 2.91 1.70 4.11
CA ASP A 37 3.37 2.13 2.77
C ASP A 37 2.27 2.01 1.71
N ARG A 38 1.43 0.98 1.86
CA ARG A 38 0.27 0.73 1.01
C ARG A 38 -0.83 0.05 1.81
N PHE A 39 -2.07 0.36 1.47
CA PHE A 39 -3.23 -0.39 1.94
C PHE A 39 -3.53 -1.50 0.94
N VAL A 40 -3.66 -2.74 1.40
CA VAL A 40 -4.02 -3.91 0.62
C VAL A 40 -5.45 -4.30 0.97
N ALA A 41 -6.25 -4.56 -0.06
CA ALA A 41 -7.63 -4.96 0.14
C ALA A 41 -7.74 -6.30 0.90
N GLY A 42 -8.65 -6.36 1.86
CA GLY A 42 -8.86 -7.52 2.72
C GLY A 42 -7.96 -7.60 3.96
N GLU A 43 -6.90 -6.79 4.03
CA GLU A 43 -6.07 -6.68 5.25
C GLU A 43 -6.69 -5.72 6.27
N THR A 44 -6.39 -5.95 7.55
CA THR A 44 -6.79 -5.08 8.65
C THR A 44 -5.56 -4.35 9.19
N TYR A 45 -5.68 -3.03 9.29
CA TYR A 45 -4.63 -2.13 9.75
C TYR A 45 -5.02 -1.54 11.10
N GLU A 46 -4.07 -1.53 12.02
CA GLU A 46 -4.18 -0.82 13.28
C GLU A 46 -3.70 0.61 13.07
N LEU A 47 -4.63 1.56 13.09
CA LEU A 47 -4.35 2.97 12.83
C LEU A 47 -4.44 3.75 14.14
N GLY A 48 -3.29 4.23 14.62
CA GLY A 48 -3.20 5.18 15.71
C GLY A 48 -3.43 6.62 15.23
N TYR A 49 -4.15 7.41 16.01
CA TYR A 49 -4.39 8.81 15.71
C TYR A 49 -4.68 9.64 16.96
N THR A 50 -4.33 10.92 16.90
CA THR A 50 -4.58 11.91 17.95
C THR A 50 -5.55 12.99 17.49
N ILE A 51 -6.60 13.24 18.26
CA ILE A 51 -7.53 14.37 18.06
C ILE A 51 -7.04 15.57 18.84
N ARG A 52 -6.84 16.71 18.17
CA ARG A 52 -6.28 17.94 18.74
C ARG A 52 -7.23 19.12 18.56
N GLN A 53 -7.64 19.74 19.67
CA GLN A 53 -8.42 20.97 19.63
C GLN A 53 -7.57 22.09 19.04
N HIS A 54 -8.15 22.80 18.06
CA HIS A 54 -7.44 23.81 17.29
C HIS A 54 -6.11 23.31 16.67
N GLY A 55 -5.97 21.99 16.46
CA GLY A 55 -4.76 21.37 15.90
C GLY A 55 -3.55 21.30 16.83
N VAL A 56 -3.66 21.76 18.08
CA VAL A 56 -2.51 21.82 18.99
C VAL A 56 -2.70 20.87 20.17
N THR A 57 -3.70 21.14 21.01
CA THR A 57 -3.88 20.47 22.30
C THR A 57 -4.65 19.16 22.12
N PRO A 58 -4.07 18.00 22.48
CA PRO A 58 -4.82 16.74 22.45
C PRO A 58 -6.07 16.79 23.33
N VAL A 59 -7.18 16.25 22.84
CA VAL A 59 -8.48 16.31 23.52
C VAL A 59 -9.22 14.99 23.46
N ASN A 60 -9.81 14.61 24.58
CA ASN A 60 -10.65 13.42 24.70
C ASN A 60 -12.06 13.70 24.15
N VAL A 61 -12.52 12.85 23.24
CA VAL A 61 -13.89 12.81 22.71
C VAL A 61 -14.61 11.53 23.12
N ASP A 62 -15.93 11.59 23.32
CA ASP A 62 -16.71 10.45 23.80
C ASP A 62 -16.79 9.32 22.78
N LYS A 63 -16.91 9.67 21.50
CA LYS A 63 -16.99 8.72 20.40
C LYS A 63 -16.21 9.22 19.18
N THR A 64 -15.40 8.33 18.62
CA THR A 64 -14.66 8.57 17.38
C THR A 64 -14.65 7.30 16.53
N GLN A 65 -14.72 7.48 15.21
CA GLN A 65 -14.71 6.41 14.23
C GLN A 65 -13.90 6.82 13.02
N VAL A 66 -13.12 5.90 12.46
CA VAL A 66 -12.62 6.03 11.08
C VAL A 66 -13.72 5.55 10.15
N ARG A 67 -14.13 6.41 9.21
CA ARG A 67 -15.15 6.08 8.21
C ARG A 67 -14.53 6.07 6.83
N ILE A 68 -14.78 4.99 6.08
CA ILE A 68 -14.35 4.88 4.69
C ILE A 68 -15.58 4.80 3.78
N SER A 69 -15.51 5.43 2.62
CA SER A 69 -16.58 5.41 1.61
C SER A 69 -15.99 5.09 0.24
N GLU A 70 -16.53 4.05 -0.41
CA GLU A 70 -16.32 3.77 -1.83
C GLU A 70 -17.14 4.78 -2.63
N ASP A 71 -16.61 5.26 -3.77
CA ASP A 71 -17.35 6.19 -4.63
C ASP A 71 -18.64 5.54 -5.14
N GLY A 72 -19.79 6.17 -4.89
CA GLY A 72 -21.13 5.61 -5.15
C GLY A 72 -21.48 4.33 -4.35
N GLY A 73 -20.62 3.91 -3.42
CA GLY A 73 -20.75 2.65 -2.68
C GLY A 73 -21.17 2.80 -1.22
N LYS A 74 -20.95 1.74 -0.44
CA LYS A 74 -21.29 1.70 0.98
C LYS A 74 -20.23 2.43 1.83
N ARG A 75 -20.70 3.08 2.89
CA ARG A 75 -19.84 3.60 3.96
C ARG A 75 -19.63 2.53 5.03
N LEU A 76 -18.39 2.39 5.47
CA LEU A 76 -17.99 1.50 6.58
C LEU A 76 -17.42 2.36 7.69
N SER A 77 -17.68 1.97 8.94
CA SER A 77 -17.23 2.70 10.14
C SER A 77 -16.49 1.75 11.07
N PHE A 78 -15.34 2.19 11.57
CA PHE A 78 -14.49 1.45 12.49
C PHE A 78 -14.31 2.28 13.76
N ASP A 79 -14.65 1.72 14.92
CA ASP A 79 -14.56 2.45 16.19
C ASP A 79 -13.11 2.71 16.59
N GLY A 80 -12.85 3.92 17.06
CA GLY A 80 -11.60 4.28 17.70
C GLY A 80 -11.66 4.03 19.20
N ILE A 81 -10.71 3.26 19.70
CA ILE A 81 -10.60 2.90 21.12
C ILE A 81 -9.45 3.70 21.73
N ARG A 82 -9.66 4.29 22.89
CA ARG A 82 -8.61 5.05 23.60
C ARG A 82 -7.41 4.15 23.92
N ASP A 83 -6.20 4.63 23.69
CA ASP A 83 -4.96 3.91 23.99
C ASP A 83 -4.02 4.72 24.90
N GLY A 84 -4.50 5.04 26.10
CA GLY A 84 -3.72 5.63 27.20
C GLY A 84 -3.33 7.11 27.07
N GLY A 85 -2.99 7.59 25.87
CA GLY A 85 -2.70 9.00 25.60
C GLY A 85 -3.94 9.87 25.59
N THR A 86 -3.85 11.12 26.10
CA THR A 86 -4.96 12.08 25.98
C THR A 86 -5.24 12.36 24.51
N GLY A 87 -6.48 12.16 24.09
CA GLY A 87 -6.94 12.33 22.72
C GLY A 87 -6.37 11.33 21.72
N HIS A 88 -5.65 10.30 22.17
CA HIS A 88 -5.10 9.25 21.31
C HIS A 88 -6.01 8.02 21.27
N TYR A 89 -6.21 7.50 20.06
CA TYR A 89 -7.10 6.38 19.77
C TYR A 89 -6.48 5.44 18.74
N ILE A 90 -6.92 4.20 18.79
CA ILE A 90 -6.58 3.16 17.82
C ILE A 90 -7.87 2.63 17.18
N ALA A 91 -7.90 2.59 15.84
CA ALA A 91 -8.96 1.95 15.09
C ALA A 91 -8.42 0.80 14.22
N LYS A 92 -9.17 -0.31 14.15
CA LYS A 92 -8.86 -1.44 13.27
C LYS A 92 -9.63 -1.28 11.96
N VAL A 93 -8.94 -0.84 10.91
CA VAL A 93 -9.54 -0.42 9.63
C VAL A 93 -9.19 -1.43 8.55
N SER A 94 -10.18 -1.83 7.74
CA SER A 94 -9.96 -2.68 6.58
C SER A 94 -10.66 -2.13 5.35
N PHE A 95 -10.03 -2.32 4.18
CA PHE A 95 -10.61 -1.95 2.90
C PHE A 95 -11.05 -3.24 2.19
N PRO A 96 -12.35 -3.55 2.08
CA PRO A 96 -12.78 -4.86 1.57
C PRO A 96 -12.47 -5.10 0.09
N LYS A 97 -12.28 -4.02 -0.69
CA LYS A 97 -11.98 -4.08 -2.11
C LYS A 97 -10.84 -3.13 -2.47
N ALA A 98 -10.11 -3.52 -3.50
CA ALA A 98 -9.13 -2.64 -4.13
C ALA A 98 -9.85 -1.51 -4.87
N GLY A 99 -9.23 -0.33 -4.91
CA GLY A 99 -9.78 0.84 -5.58
C GLY A 99 -9.59 2.13 -4.79
N ALA A 100 -10.23 3.18 -5.29
CA ALA A 100 -10.24 4.50 -4.67
C ALA A 100 -11.31 4.56 -3.57
N TRP A 101 -10.91 5.15 -2.44
CA TRP A 101 -11.75 5.38 -1.29
C TRP A 101 -11.57 6.83 -0.83
N THR A 102 -12.57 7.32 -0.12
CA THR A 102 -12.43 8.52 0.72
C THR A 102 -12.55 8.09 2.17
N TRP A 103 -11.89 8.82 3.06
CA TRP A 103 -11.98 8.55 4.48
C TRP A 103 -11.96 9.81 5.33
N GLU A 104 -12.55 9.69 6.50
CA GLU A 104 -12.69 10.75 7.49
C GLU A 104 -12.64 10.14 8.90
N VAL A 105 -12.42 11.00 9.90
CA VAL A 105 -12.51 10.63 11.32
C VAL A 105 -13.60 11.45 11.97
N THR A 106 -14.57 10.79 12.60
CA THR A 106 -15.53 11.49 13.47
C THR A 106 -14.92 11.79 14.83
N GLN A 107 -15.29 12.93 15.40
CA GLN A 107 -14.64 13.46 16.59
C GLN A 107 -15.64 14.28 17.43
N GLU A 108 -16.80 13.69 17.74
CA GLU A 108 -17.88 14.40 18.45
C GLU A 108 -17.41 14.96 19.80
N PRO A 109 -17.68 16.24 20.12
CA PRO A 109 -18.66 17.13 19.49
C PRO A 109 -18.14 17.94 18.28
N PHE A 110 -16.89 17.76 17.88
CA PHE A 110 -16.31 18.46 16.72
C PHE A 110 -16.82 17.88 15.40
N ALA A 111 -16.82 18.70 14.34
CA ALA A 111 -17.15 18.25 12.99
C ALA A 111 -16.19 17.13 12.53
N PRO A 112 -16.65 16.16 11.71
CA PRO A 112 -15.75 15.15 11.14
C PRO A 112 -14.57 15.77 10.38
N HIS A 113 -13.40 15.14 10.50
CA HIS A 113 -12.19 15.56 9.80
C HIS A 113 -11.96 14.69 8.57
N ALA A 114 -12.05 15.26 7.37
CA ALA A 114 -11.73 14.56 6.13
C ALA A 114 -10.22 14.35 5.99
N LEU A 115 -9.79 13.10 5.78
CA LEU A 115 -8.37 12.74 5.62
C LEU A 115 -7.95 12.68 4.14
N GLY A 116 -8.88 12.95 3.22
CA GLY A 116 -8.64 12.97 1.78
C GLY A 116 -8.92 11.63 1.08
N PRO A 117 -8.49 11.47 -0.17
CA PRO A 117 -8.59 10.21 -0.89
C PRO A 117 -7.50 9.23 -0.46
N ILE A 118 -7.80 7.94 -0.55
CA ILE A 118 -6.87 6.83 -0.29
C ILE A 118 -7.10 5.71 -1.31
N THR A 119 -6.04 4.97 -1.65
CA THR A 119 -6.15 3.84 -2.59
C THR A 119 -5.78 2.54 -1.87
N ALA A 120 -6.65 1.55 -1.96
CA ALA A 120 -6.35 0.18 -1.57
C ALA A 120 -5.94 -0.63 -2.80
N VAL A 121 -4.80 -1.31 -2.77
CA VAL A 121 -4.32 -2.15 -3.86
C VAL A 121 -4.86 -3.57 -3.74
N ALA A 122 -4.92 -4.29 -4.86
CA ALA A 122 -5.26 -5.70 -4.83
C ALA A 122 -4.17 -6.52 -4.12
N PRO A 123 -4.53 -7.61 -3.44
CA PRO A 123 -3.55 -8.57 -2.95
C PRO A 123 -2.67 -9.06 -4.10
N SER A 124 -1.36 -9.01 -3.91
CA SER A 124 -0.44 -9.62 -4.87
C SER A 124 -0.33 -11.10 -4.54
N PHE A 125 -1.04 -11.93 -5.29
CA PHE A 125 -0.68 -13.34 -5.37
C PHE A 125 0.55 -13.41 -6.25
N ALA A 126 1.75 -13.39 -5.65
CA ALA A 126 2.89 -13.91 -6.35
C ALA A 126 2.49 -15.34 -6.76
N ALA A 127 2.33 -15.57 -8.06
CA ALA A 127 2.28 -16.93 -8.56
C ALA A 127 3.49 -17.60 -7.93
N GLY A 128 3.24 -18.56 -7.04
CA GLY A 128 4.32 -19.38 -6.53
C GLY A 128 5.14 -19.76 -7.74
N GLN A 129 6.46 -19.63 -7.64
CA GLN A 129 7.32 -20.45 -8.46
C GLN A 129 6.85 -21.87 -8.20
N ALA A 130 5.91 -22.35 -9.00
CA ALA A 130 5.78 -23.74 -9.30
C ALA A 130 7.14 -24.01 -9.91
N SER A 131 8.05 -24.48 -9.07
CA SER A 131 9.17 -25.28 -9.51
C SER A 131 8.55 -26.22 -10.53
N ALA A 132 8.81 -25.96 -11.81
CA ALA A 132 8.51 -26.94 -12.83
C ALA A 132 9.06 -28.26 -12.26
N PRO A 133 8.28 -29.35 -12.21
CA PRO A 133 8.80 -30.62 -11.74
C PRO A 133 10.15 -30.82 -12.43
N PRO A 134 11.21 -31.22 -11.71
CA PRO A 134 12.53 -31.37 -12.31
C PRO A 134 12.33 -32.19 -13.57
N VAL A 135 12.51 -31.57 -14.73
CA VAL A 135 12.56 -32.30 -15.99
C VAL A 135 13.63 -33.34 -15.72
N PRO A 136 13.30 -34.65 -15.70
CA PRO A 136 14.30 -35.65 -15.44
C PRO A 136 15.40 -35.39 -16.46
N ALA A 137 16.63 -35.15 -15.96
CA ALA A 137 17.78 -34.98 -16.80
C ALA A 137 17.77 -36.15 -17.79
N GLN A 138 17.57 -35.83 -19.07
CA GLN A 138 17.56 -36.82 -20.12
C GLN A 138 18.99 -37.34 -20.17
N GLN A 139 19.26 -38.42 -19.43
CA GLN A 139 20.54 -39.10 -19.44
C GLN A 139 20.87 -39.34 -20.91
N PRO A 140 22.06 -38.91 -21.40
CA PRO A 140 22.45 -39.22 -22.76
C PRO A 140 22.32 -40.73 -22.91
N ARG A 141 21.41 -41.14 -23.78
CA ARG A 141 21.16 -42.54 -24.10
C ARG A 141 22.49 -43.09 -24.62
N SER A 142 23.23 -43.78 -23.75
CA SER A 142 24.44 -44.49 -24.14
C SER A 142 23.99 -45.70 -24.95
N GLU A 143 23.79 -45.48 -26.25
CA GLU A 143 23.64 -46.55 -27.23
C GLU A 143 24.90 -47.43 -27.16
N PRO A 144 24.81 -48.74 -26.88
CA PRO A 144 25.97 -49.62 -26.97
C PRO A 144 26.25 -49.86 -28.46
N LEU A 145 27.07 -48.99 -29.06
CA LEU A 145 27.68 -49.28 -30.36
C LEU A 145 28.68 -50.44 -30.17
N ILE A 146 28.17 -51.64 -30.39
CA ILE A 146 28.97 -52.82 -30.72
C ILE A 146 29.63 -52.52 -32.07
N VAL A 147 30.89 -52.07 -32.05
CA VAL A 147 31.81 -52.21 -33.17
C VAL A 147 33.16 -52.67 -32.64
N LEU A 148 33.33 -53.99 -32.69
CA LEU A 148 34.61 -54.68 -32.66
C LEU A 148 35.25 -54.49 -34.05
N GLY A 149 36.43 -53.87 -34.14
CA GLY A 149 37.07 -53.66 -35.44
C GLY A 149 38.40 -52.90 -35.43
N ILE A 150 39.43 -53.50 -34.84
CA ILE A 150 40.82 -53.58 -35.32
C ILE A 150 41.50 -52.28 -35.81
N ALA A 151 42.52 -51.81 -35.06
CA ALA A 151 43.91 -51.58 -35.53
C ALA A 151 44.63 -50.53 -34.66
N LEU A 152 45.17 -50.96 -33.50
CA LEU A 152 46.28 -50.25 -32.87
C LEU A 152 47.58 -50.78 -33.50
N ALA A 153 47.98 -50.15 -34.58
CA ALA A 153 49.35 -50.22 -35.11
C ALA A 153 50.04 -48.90 -34.79
N LEU A 154 51.11 -49.01 -33.98
CA LEU A 154 52.25 -48.12 -33.80
C LEU A 154 52.07 -46.63 -34.16
N ALA A 155 52.21 -45.76 -33.14
CA ALA A 155 53.20 -44.67 -33.18
C ALA A 155 53.27 -43.99 -31.81
N GLY A 156 54.08 -44.56 -30.92
CA GLY A 156 54.57 -43.85 -29.75
C GLY A 156 55.51 -42.72 -30.19
N ALA A 157 55.29 -41.57 -29.57
CA ALA A 157 56.27 -40.54 -29.28
C ALA A 157 57.11 -40.03 -30.47
N ILE A 158 56.62 -38.89 -30.97
CA ILE A 158 57.37 -37.77 -31.53
C ILE A 158 58.69 -37.58 -30.75
N ALA A 159 59.78 -38.08 -31.32
CA ALA A 159 61.10 -37.51 -31.16
C ALA A 159 61.46 -36.87 -32.51
N LEU A 160 62.11 -35.70 -32.44
CA LEU A 160 62.66 -34.91 -33.54
C LEU A 160 61.68 -33.97 -34.26
N PHE A 161 61.47 -32.82 -33.61
CA PHE A 161 62.11 -31.56 -34.02
C PHE A 161 62.34 -31.40 -35.53
N GLY A 162 61.59 -30.47 -36.12
CA GLY A 162 62.11 -29.69 -37.24
C GLY A 162 61.18 -29.55 -38.44
N THR A 163 60.73 -28.31 -38.65
CA THR A 163 60.84 -27.58 -39.94
C THR A 163 60.06 -28.16 -41.14
N ARG A 164 59.13 -27.48 -41.83
CA ARG A 164 59.04 -26.06 -42.19
C ARG A 164 57.64 -25.67 -42.68
N ILE A 165 57.40 -24.38 -42.48
CA ILE A 165 56.38 -23.52 -43.05
C ILE A 165 56.28 -23.65 -44.59
N VAL A 166 55.02 -23.66 -45.03
CA VAL A 166 54.51 -23.71 -46.40
C VAL A 166 54.77 -22.39 -47.17
N ALA A 167 54.80 -22.53 -48.50
CA ALA A 167 54.58 -21.53 -49.55
C ALA A 167 55.81 -20.86 -50.21
N TYR A 168 56.40 -21.57 -51.18
CA TYR A 168 56.56 -21.05 -52.54
C TYR A 168 55.18 -21.11 -53.23
N ALA A 169 54.74 -20.25 -54.13
CA ALA A 169 55.37 -19.63 -55.29
C ALA A 169 54.50 -18.42 -55.70
N ARG A 170 54.99 -17.43 -56.44
CA ARG A 170 55.18 -17.50 -57.90
C ARG A 170 56.07 -16.35 -58.39
N PRO A 171 57.02 -16.61 -59.31
CA PRO A 171 57.59 -15.60 -60.22
C PRO A 171 56.70 -15.54 -61.50
N ALA A 172 56.87 -14.66 -62.50
CA ALA A 172 58.03 -13.93 -62.97
C ALA A 172 57.60 -12.79 -63.94
N ARG A 173 58.47 -11.77 -64.02
CA ARG A 173 58.99 -11.06 -65.22
C ARG A 173 58.03 -10.41 -66.22
N ALA A 174 58.25 -9.12 -66.48
CA ALA A 174 59.20 -8.65 -67.51
C ALA A 174 59.86 -7.35 -67.04
#